data_AF-A0A936ZS19-F1
#
_entry.id   AF-A0A936ZS19-F1
#
_cell.length_a   1.000
_cell.length_b   1.000
_cell.length_c   1.000
_cell.angle_alpha   90.00
_cell.angle_beta   90.00
_cell.angle_gamma   90.00
#
_symmetry.space_group_name_H-M   'P 1'
#
loop_
_entity.id
_entity.type
_entity.pdbx_description
1 polymer ?
#
loop_
_entity_poly.entity_id
_entity_poly.type
_entity_poly.pdbx_seq_one_letter_code
_entity_poly.pdbx_strand_id
1 'polypeptide(L)' 'MRKIIDINEQIIPKLKLIAAIESSSVKKVMEDAITWYVEHKQKEQINAMSLDQKEDLGLLLLLQQAKTTTAISEEELFKS' A
#
# COMPACT_ATOMS: atom_id res chain seq x y z
N MET A 1 -1.42 4.67 17.56
CA MET A 1 -0.38 3.68 17.92
C MET A 1 1.00 4.30 17.74
N ARG A 2 1.90 4.23 18.73
CA ARG A 2 3.32 4.58 18.53
C ARG A 2 4.03 3.36 17.92
N LYS A 3 4.67 3.53 16.77
CA LYS A 3 5.55 2.52 16.18
C LYS A 3 6.98 2.86 16.59
N ILE A 4 7.66 1.95 17.26
CA ILE A 4 9.10 2.07 17.56
C ILE A 4 9.81 1.42 16.39
N ILE A 5 10.61 2.19 15.65
CA ILE A 5 11.39 1.72 14.51
C ILE A 5 12.85 1.94 14.87
N ASP A 6 13.60 0.85 14.96
CA ASP A 6 15.03 0.89 15.18
C ASP A 6 15.76 1.08 13.85
N ILE A 7 16.69 2.04 13.79
CA ILE A 7 17.39 2.43 12.56
C ILE A 7 18.88 2.48 12.85
N ASN A 8 19.66 1.93 11.92
CA ASN A 8 21.11 2.03 11.99
C ASN A 8 21.56 3.50 12.10
N GLU A 9 22.34 3.81 13.14
CA GLU A 9 22.84 5.15 13.43
C GLU A 9 23.59 5.77 12.24
N GLN A 10 24.24 4.97 11.40
CA GLN A 10 24.96 5.45 10.21
C GLN A 10 24.03 6.04 9.14
N ILE A 11 22.74 5.69 9.15
CA ILE A 11 21.73 6.16 8.18
C ILE A 11 21.14 7.49 8.64
N ILE A 12 21.12 7.76 9.95
CA ILE A 12 20.51 8.97 10.54
C ILE A 12 21.10 10.27 9.95
N PRO A 13 22.43 10.45 9.83
CA PRO A 13 23.00 11.65 9.22
C PRO A 13 22.57 11.86 7.77
N LYS A 14 22.52 10.76 6.98
CA LYS A 14 22.11 10.81 5.57
C LYS A 14 20.65 11.19 5.44
N LEU A 15 19.79 10.62 6.29
CA LEU A 15 18.37 10.93 6.32
C LEU A 15 18.11 12.39 6.73
N LYS A 16 18.87 12.91 7.71
CA LYS A 16 18.81 14.33 8.10
C LYS A 16 19.25 15.26 6.98
N LEU A 17 20.29 14.89 6.23
CA LEU A 17 20.76 15.65 5.08
C LEU A 17 19.67 15.75 4.00
N ILE A 18 19.06 14.62 3.64
CA ILE A 18 17.97 14.58 2.66
C ILE A 18 16.79 15.43 3.13
N ALA A 19 16.40 15.28 4.40
CA ALA A 19 15.33 16.09 4.99
C ALA A 19 15.63 17.60 4.94
N ALA A 20 16.89 18.00 5.16
CA ALA A 20 17.31 19.39 5.04
C ALA A 20 17.27 19.91 3.59
N ILE A 21 17.70 19.09 2.63
CA ILE A 21 17.65 19.42 1.19
C ILE A 21 16.20 19.59 0.72
N GLU A 22 15.31 18.69 1.14
CA GLU A 22 13.90 18.69 0.75
C GLU A 22 13.05 19.65 1.59
N SER A 23 13.66 20.40 2.51
CA SER A 23 12.95 21.28 3.46
C SER A 23 11.79 20.57 4.17
N SER A 24 12.02 19.32 4.55
CA SER A 24 11.02 18.40 5.08
C SER A 24 11.46 17.84 6.43
N SER A 25 10.56 17.12 7.11
CA SER A 25 10.91 16.42 8.36
C SER A 25 11.47 15.04 8.05
N VAL A 26 12.42 14.58 8.88
CA VAL A 26 12.98 13.21 8.83
C VAL A 26 11.87 12.15 8.80
N LYS A 27 10.80 12.38 9.56
CA LYS A 27 9.63 11.50 9.60
C LYS A 27 8.95 11.43 8.23
N LYS A 28 8.68 12.58 7.60
CA LYS A 28 8.00 12.65 6.30
C LYS A 28 8.82 11.98 5.21
N VAL A 29 10.12 12.26 5.14
CA VAL A 29 11.04 11.59 4.20
C VAL A 29 10.99 10.06 4.38
N MET A 30 10.92 9.60 5.63
CA MET A 30 10.84 8.17 5.91
C MET A 30 9.50 7.55 5.53
N GLU A 31 8.38 8.24 5.78
CA GLU A 31 7.04 7.80 5.35
C GLU A 31 6.93 7.73 3.83
N ASP A 32 7.46 8.74 3.13
CA ASP A 32 7.47 8.80 1.66
C ASP A 32 8.32 7.66 1.07
N ALA A 33 9.52 7.42 1.63
CA ALA A 33 10.39 6.32 1.21
C ALA A 33 9.76 4.93 1.42
N ILE A 34 9.09 4.72 2.55
CA ILE A 34 8.40 3.45 2.85
C ILE A 34 7.23 3.25 1.89
N THR A 35 6.42 4.30 1.67
CA THR A 35 5.28 4.25 0.75
C THR A 35 5.73 3.89 -0.65
N TRP A 36 6.75 4.59 -1.14
CA TRP A 36 7.36 4.32 -2.44
C TRP A 36 7.88 2.88 -2.55
N TYR A 37 8.57 2.37 -1.52
CA TYR A 37 9.09 1.01 -1.52
C TYR A 37 7.98 -0.04 -1.59
N VAL A 38 6.90 0.13 -0.83
CA VAL A 38 5.75 -0.78 -0.83
C VAL A 38 5.08 -0.78 -2.20
N GLU A 39 4.80 0.39 -2.76
CA GLU A 39 4.19 0.50 -4.09
C GLU A 39 5.07 -0.11 -5.18
N HIS A 40 6.38 0.13 -5.11
CA HIS A 40 7.34 -0.43 -6.05
C HIS A 40 7.36 -1.96 -5.98
N LYS A 41 7.40 -2.54 -4.77
CA LYS A 41 7.37 -3.99 -4.57
C LYS A 41 6.06 -4.63 -5.03
N GLN A 42 4.93 -3.97 -4.82
CA GLN A 42 3.64 -4.43 -5.33
C GLN A 42 3.64 -4.47 -6.86
N LYS A 43 4.17 -3.43 -7.52
CA LYS A 43 4.31 -3.40 -8.98
C LYS A 43 5.26 -4.48 -9.50
N GLU A 44 6.39 -4.70 -8.84
CA GLU A 44 7.32 -5.79 -9.19
C GLU A 44 6.63 -7.16 -9.12
N GLN A 45 5.87 -7.42 -8.05
CA GLN A 45 5.13 -8.67 -7.91
C GLN A 45 4.10 -8.86 -9.02
N ILE A 46 3.31 -7.84 -9.33
CA ILE A 46 2.35 -7.89 -10.44
C ILE A 46 3.09 -8.14 -11.76
N ASN A 47 4.21 -7.45 -12.00
CA ASN A 47 4.96 -7.60 -13.24
C ASN A 47 5.56 -9.01 -13.40
N ALA A 48 5.99 -9.63 -12.29
CA ALA A 48 6.56 -10.97 -12.25
C ALA A 48 5.53 -12.09 -12.45
N MET A 49 4.22 -11.81 -12.34
CA MET A 49 3.16 -12.79 -12.59
C MET A 49 3.07 -13.16 -14.08
N SER A 50 2.72 -14.43 -14.35
CA SER A 50 2.38 -14.89 -15.70
C SER A 50 1.09 -14.24 -16.21
N LEU A 51 0.80 -14.39 -17.50
CA LEU A 51 -0.41 -13.82 -18.11
C LEU A 51 -1.68 -14.38 -17.43
N ASP A 52 -1.77 -15.70 -17.30
CA ASP A 52 -2.89 -16.41 -16.66
C ASP A 52 -3.12 -15.92 -15.22
N GLN A 53 -2.04 -15.74 -14.44
CA GLN A 53 -2.11 -15.25 -13.07
C GLN A 53 -2.61 -13.81 -12.98
N LYS A 54 -2.30 -12.96 -13.96
CA LYS A 54 -2.81 -11.59 -14.05
C LYS A 54 -4.29 -11.56 -14.39
N GLU A 55 -4.73 -12.45 -15.28
CA GLU A 55 -6.14 -12.59 -15.65
C GLU A 55 -6.98 -13.06 -14.45
N ASP A 56 -6.50 -14.07 -13.71
CA ASP A 56 -7.13 -14.54 -12.47
C ASP A 56 -7.21 -13.44 -11.40
N LEU A 57 -6.12 -12.68 -11.21
CA LEU A 57 -6.11 -11.53 -10.29
C LEU A 57 -7.12 -10.45 -10.74
N GLY A 58 -7.23 -10.19 -12.04
CA GLY A 58 -8.21 -9.27 -12.61
C GLY A 58 -9.64 -9.72 -12.35
N LEU A 59 -9.94 -11.01 -12.58
CA LEU A 59 -11.22 -11.63 -12.25
C LEU A 59 -11.57 -11.49 -10.77
N LEU A 60 -10.62 -11.75 -9.87
CA LEU A 60 -10.82 -11.61 -8.42
C LEU A 60 -11.15 -10.17 -8.02
N LEU A 61 -10.47 -9.17 -8.60
CA LEU A 61 -10.74 -7.75 -8.34
C LEU A 61 -12.15 -7.34 -8.81
N LEU A 62 -12.58 -7.82 -9.97
CA LEU A 62 -13.93 -7.56 -10.50
C LEU A 62 -15.02 -8.15 -9.58
N LEU A 63 -14.81 -9.37 -9.08
CA LEU A 63 -15.71 -10.02 -8.13
C LEU A 63 -15.79 -9.27 -6.79
N GLN A 64 -14.66 -8.74 -6.31
CA GLN A 64 -14.63 -7.93 -5.10
C GLN A 64 -15.44 -6.64 -5.25
N GLN A 65 -15.30 -5.94 -6.37
CA GLN A 65 -16.10 -4.74 -6.67
C GLN A 65 -17.59 -5.07 -6.76
N ALA A 66 -17.96 -6.17 -7.44
CA ALA A 66 -19.35 -6.60 -7.57
C ALA A 66 -20.05 -6.84 -6.21
N LYS A 67 -19.34 -7.45 -5.24
CA LYS A 67 -19.83 -7.66 -3.88
C LYS A 67 -20.03 -6.37 -3.09
N THR A 68 -19.22 -5.33 -3.31
CA THR A 68 -19.39 -4.04 -2.61
C THR A 68 -20.62 -3.26 -3.06
N THR A 69 -21.08 -3.47 -4.31
CA THR A 69 -22.28 -2.84 -4.86
C THR A 69 -23.60 -3.53 -4.48
N THR A 70 -23.56 -4.74 -3.93
CA THR A 70 -24.76 -5.60 -3.77
C THR A 70 -25.00 -6.08 -2.35
N ALA A 71 -24.32 -5.51 -1.35
CA ALA A 71 -24.60 -5.80 0.05
C ALA A 71 -25.88 -5.05 0.50
N ILE A 72 -27.05 -5.61 0.17
CA ILE A 72 -28.31 -5.27 0.82
C ILE A 72 -28.35 -5.86 2.23
N SER A 73 -28.95 -5.14 3.16
CA SER A 73 -29.07 -5.59 4.56
C SER A 73 -30.02 -6.78 4.67
N GLU A 74 -29.83 -7.64 5.68
CA GLU A 74 -30.71 -8.78 5.93
C GLU A 74 -32.17 -8.34 6.12
N GLU A 75 -32.38 -7.16 6.71
CA GLU A 75 -33.69 -6.53 6.89
C GLU A 75 -34.35 -6.08 5.58
N GLU A 76 -33.57 -5.69 4.55
CA GLU A 76 -34.08 -5.39 3.20
C GLU A 76 -34.42 -6.67 2.42
N LEU A 77 -33.74 -7.78 2.73
CA LEU A 77 -33.91 -9.07 2.06
C LEU A 77 -35.19 -9.79 2.49
N PHE A 78 -35.61 -9.65 3.75
CA PHE A 78 -36.81 -10.28 4.31
C PHE A 78 -38.09 -9.42 4.24
N LYS A 79 -38.04 -8.23 3.61
CA LYS A 79 -39.19 -7.33 3.41
C LYS A 79 -39.71 -7.28 1.96
N SER A 80 -39.16 -8.07 1.03
CA SER A 80 -39.65 -8.19 -0.36
C SER A 80 -40.74 -9.24 -0.50
#